data_AF-A0A183PF85-F1
#
_entry.id   AF-A0A183PF85-F1
#
_cell.length_a   1.000
_cell.length_b   1.000
_cell.length_c   1.000
_cell.angle_alpha   90.00
_cell.angle_beta   90.00
_cell.angle_gamma   90.00
#
_symmetry.space_group_name_H-M   'P 1'
#
loop_
_entity.id
_entity.type
_entity.pdbx_description
1 polymer ?
#
loop_
_entity_poly.entity_id
_entity_poly.type
_entity_poly.pdbx_seq_one_letter_code
_entity_poly.pdbx_strand_id
1 'polypeptide(L)'
;MISLHHEPYRIKASILTVVGLLDVECFKVLQNANGHESEYVERLRDERRVCNIIDRLCAYLEKKEYPSDALCAAYLHKLEHMYYKFDFEWGRKVEASSMEEVGLHPNTLVIQKLCEFIYLNDRTDRLRTRAILCHIYHLALYNQWFKARDLMLMSDLQMSIEHADQSTMILYNRAMVQLGLCAFRQSHIRDAHNALADMIGSNRIRELLAQGLHTQSRYEKTTEEEKREQALQMPYHMYINIDLIECVYLVSAMLLEIPNLAAHETDLRWRPISKPFHLALRVHDRAALVGPPETPRDHVLAAAKAMRYGNWKACTNFIINPKMDAKIWDLLFESNKVKQNLEIKIKEESLRSFLFTFSAIHDSMTLDRLSMCFELPKSVIYSVICRMIINQELAVSY
;
A
#
# COMPACT_ATOMS: atom_id res chain seq x y z
N MET A 1 17.06 -47.11 4.89
CA MET A 1 16.61 -48.49 4.65
C MET A 1 15.20 -48.45 4.10
N ILE A 2 15.07 -48.79 2.82
CA ILE A 2 13.81 -48.87 2.09
C ILE A 2 13.32 -50.32 2.31
N SER A 3 12.24 -50.53 3.05
CA SER A 3 11.62 -51.86 3.17
C SER A 3 10.65 -52.05 2.00
N LEU A 4 11.17 -52.46 0.84
CA LEU A 4 10.39 -52.81 -0.35
C LEU A 4 9.84 -54.25 -0.32
N HIS A 5 10.03 -54.98 0.77
CA HIS A 5 9.70 -56.41 0.82
C HIS A 5 8.31 -56.71 1.37
N HIS A 6 7.70 -55.83 2.17
CA HIS A 6 6.40 -56.08 2.83
C HIS A 6 5.52 -54.82 2.77
N GLU A 7 4.21 -54.99 2.52
CA GLU A 7 3.23 -53.92 2.65
C GLU A 7 3.08 -53.47 4.12
N PRO A 8 2.94 -52.17 4.44
CA PRO A 8 2.92 -51.02 3.53
C PRO A 8 4.33 -50.53 3.18
N TYR A 9 4.54 -50.24 1.88
CA TYR A 9 5.78 -49.66 1.37
C TYR A 9 6.00 -48.25 1.94
N ARG A 10 7.05 -48.07 2.76
CA ARG A 10 7.41 -46.79 3.35
C ARG A 10 8.69 -46.25 2.69
N ILE A 11 8.56 -45.16 1.93
CA ILE A 11 9.68 -44.43 1.35
C ILE A 11 10.06 -43.30 2.31
N LYS A 12 11.33 -43.24 2.73
CA LYS A 12 11.87 -42.12 3.52
C LYS A 12 12.23 -40.95 2.60
N ALA A 13 11.24 -40.33 1.97
CA ALA A 13 11.41 -39.12 1.18
C ALA A 13 10.24 -38.16 1.47
N SER A 14 10.57 -36.89 1.71
CA SER A 14 9.57 -35.83 1.87
C SER A 14 9.35 -35.15 0.53
N ILE A 15 8.20 -35.42 -0.10
CA ILE A 15 7.82 -34.78 -1.36
C ILE A 15 7.66 -33.27 -1.16
N LEU A 16 7.11 -32.86 -0.01
CA LEU A 16 6.96 -31.45 0.37
C LEU A 16 8.30 -30.71 0.33
N THR A 17 9.37 -31.32 0.86
CA THR A 17 10.70 -30.70 0.88
C THR A 17 11.28 -30.55 -0.52
N VAL A 18 11.09 -31.54 -1.40
CA VAL A 18 11.57 -31.46 -2.79
C VAL A 18 10.85 -30.35 -3.56
N VAL A 19 9.54 -30.23 -3.41
CA VAL A 19 8.76 -29.17 -4.05
C VAL A 19 9.13 -27.79 -3.46
N GLY A 20 9.29 -27.69 -2.14
CA GLY A 20 9.74 -26.45 -1.50
C GLY A 20 11.13 -26.01 -1.95
N LEU A 21 12.07 -26.95 -2.16
CA LEU A 21 13.38 -26.62 -2.73
C LEU A 21 13.27 -26.15 -4.18
N LEU A 22 12.43 -26.80 -4.98
CA LEU A 22 12.17 -26.37 -6.36
C LEU A 22 11.60 -24.96 -6.42
N ASP A 23 10.69 -24.62 -5.51
CA ASP A 23 10.11 -23.29 -5.38
C ASP A 23 11.18 -22.23 -5.02
N VAL A 24 12.01 -22.52 -4.03
CA VAL A 24 13.12 -21.64 -3.62
C VAL A 24 14.12 -21.42 -4.77
N GLU A 25 14.47 -22.45 -5.52
CA GLU A 25 15.36 -22.29 -6.67
C GLU A 25 14.70 -21.51 -7.81
N CYS A 26 13.40 -21.70 -8.06
CA CYS A 26 12.65 -20.89 -9.01
C CYS A 26 12.65 -19.40 -8.61
N PHE A 27 12.44 -19.11 -7.33
CA PHE A 27 12.51 -17.76 -6.78
C PHE A 27 13.89 -17.12 -6.99
N LYS A 28 14.98 -17.85 -6.74
CA LYS A 28 16.35 -17.38 -6.97
C LYS A 28 16.64 -17.10 -8.46
N VAL A 29 16.12 -17.93 -9.37
CA VAL A 29 16.25 -17.69 -10.81
C VAL A 29 15.59 -16.36 -11.19
N LEU A 30 14.39 -16.10 -10.67
CA LEU A 30 13.68 -14.83 -10.92
C LEU A 30 14.34 -13.64 -10.22
N GLN A 31 15.01 -13.84 -9.08
CA GLN A 31 15.76 -12.80 -8.38
C GLN A 31 17.00 -12.36 -9.14
N ASN A 32 17.71 -13.30 -9.79
CA ASN A 32 18.93 -13.01 -10.53
C ASN A 32 18.70 -12.54 -11.98
N ALA A 33 17.49 -12.75 -12.51
CA ALA A 33 17.12 -12.32 -13.86
C ALA A 33 16.83 -10.81 -13.90
N ASN A 34 17.24 -10.15 -15.00
CA ASN A 34 16.96 -8.73 -15.19
C ASN A 34 15.49 -8.50 -15.58
N GLY A 35 14.74 -7.78 -14.75
CA GLY A 35 13.29 -7.54 -14.93
C GLY A 35 12.90 -6.81 -16.22
N HIS A 36 13.83 -6.11 -16.87
CA HIS A 36 13.58 -5.39 -18.12
C HIS A 36 13.82 -6.23 -19.38
N GLU A 37 14.43 -7.40 -19.25
CA GLU A 37 14.80 -8.25 -20.37
C GLU A 37 13.70 -9.26 -20.70
N SER A 38 13.63 -9.67 -21.97
CA SER A 38 12.67 -10.69 -22.41
C SER A 38 12.89 -12.05 -21.74
N GLU A 39 14.11 -12.37 -21.31
CA GLU A 39 14.41 -13.59 -20.56
C GLU A 39 13.56 -13.68 -19.29
N TYR A 40 13.36 -12.56 -18.57
CA TYR A 40 12.55 -12.54 -17.36
C TYR A 40 11.12 -13.01 -17.61
N VAL A 41 10.53 -12.55 -18.72
CA VAL A 41 9.16 -12.93 -19.12
C VAL A 41 9.08 -14.42 -19.45
N GLU A 42 10.13 -14.99 -20.06
CA GLU A 42 10.19 -16.43 -20.33
C GLU A 42 10.28 -17.23 -19.04
N ARG A 43 11.16 -16.85 -18.10
CA ARG A 43 11.28 -17.50 -16.79
C ARG A 43 9.99 -17.38 -15.98
N LEU A 44 9.29 -16.25 -16.06
CA LEU A 44 8.02 -16.05 -15.37
C LEU A 44 6.92 -17.00 -15.87
N ARG A 45 7.00 -17.49 -17.12
CA ARG A 45 6.03 -18.50 -17.62
C ARG A 45 6.17 -19.84 -16.88
N ASP A 46 7.36 -20.18 -16.41
CA ASP A 46 7.60 -21.41 -15.67
C ASP A 46 6.93 -21.41 -14.29
N GLU A 47 6.64 -20.23 -13.73
CA GLU A 47 5.91 -20.09 -12.47
C GLU A 47 4.54 -20.79 -12.50
N ARG A 48 3.86 -20.78 -13.67
CA ARG A 48 2.59 -21.51 -13.86
C ARG A 48 2.76 -23.01 -13.68
N ARG A 49 3.91 -23.55 -14.12
CA ARG A 49 4.23 -24.98 -13.96
C ARG A 49 4.48 -25.31 -12.50
N VAL A 50 5.17 -24.42 -11.78
CA VAL A 50 5.39 -24.56 -10.32
C VAL A 50 4.07 -24.54 -9.57
N CYS A 51 3.18 -23.58 -9.86
CA CYS A 51 1.84 -23.51 -9.28
C CYS A 51 1.06 -24.83 -9.50
N ASN A 52 1.08 -25.37 -10.72
CA ASN A 52 0.42 -26.66 -11.01
C ASN A 52 1.02 -27.83 -10.22
N ILE A 53 2.34 -27.84 -9.96
CA ILE A 53 2.99 -28.85 -9.14
C ILE A 53 2.56 -28.70 -7.67
N ILE A 54 2.46 -27.48 -7.17
CA ILE A 54 1.98 -27.18 -5.80
C ILE A 54 0.51 -27.59 -5.64
N ASP A 55 -0.34 -27.35 -6.62
CA ASP A 55 -1.74 -27.80 -6.60
C ASP A 55 -1.84 -29.33 -6.55
N ARG A 56 -1.03 -30.02 -7.34
CA ARG A 56 -0.94 -31.50 -7.30
C ARG A 56 -0.40 -32.00 -5.97
N LEU A 57 0.54 -31.28 -5.36
CA LEU A 57 1.07 -31.60 -4.04
C LEU A 57 -0.04 -31.48 -2.97
N CYS A 58 -0.80 -30.38 -2.97
CA CYS A 58 -1.91 -30.18 -2.05
C CYS A 58 -2.95 -31.31 -2.17
N ALA A 59 -3.40 -31.60 -3.40
CA ALA A 59 -4.36 -32.67 -3.65
C ALA A 59 -3.83 -34.07 -3.24
N TYR A 60 -2.53 -34.32 -3.40
CA TYR A 60 -1.90 -35.56 -2.98
C TYR A 60 -1.85 -35.68 -1.45
N LEU A 61 -1.48 -34.61 -0.75
CA LEU A 61 -1.38 -34.58 0.71
C LEU A 61 -2.77 -34.73 1.36
N GLU A 62 -3.80 -34.08 0.79
CA GLU A 62 -5.20 -34.23 1.21
C GLU A 62 -5.67 -35.68 1.03
N LYS A 63 -5.44 -36.29 -0.15
CA LYS A 63 -5.86 -37.67 -0.44
C LYS A 63 -5.19 -38.72 0.45
N LYS A 64 -3.96 -38.45 0.89
CA LYS A 64 -3.17 -39.35 1.74
C LYS A 64 -3.32 -39.06 3.23
N GLU A 65 -4.14 -38.08 3.61
CA GLU A 65 -4.41 -37.68 5.00
C GLU A 65 -3.11 -37.44 5.80
N TYR A 66 -2.18 -36.68 5.20
CA TYR A 66 -0.94 -36.31 5.89
C TYR A 66 -1.23 -35.45 7.14
N PRO A 67 -0.29 -35.40 8.11
CA PRO A 67 -0.44 -34.56 9.30
C PRO A 67 -0.73 -33.09 8.96
N SER A 68 -1.54 -32.43 9.79
CA SER A 68 -1.98 -31.06 9.54
C SER A 68 -0.83 -30.07 9.34
N ASP A 69 0.30 -30.25 10.03
CA ASP A 69 1.49 -29.40 9.88
C ASP A 69 2.03 -29.40 8.44
N ALA A 70 2.03 -30.57 7.78
CA ALA A 70 2.50 -30.69 6.39
C ALA A 70 1.53 -30.05 5.39
N LEU A 71 0.22 -30.12 5.68
CA LEU A 71 -0.81 -29.43 4.91
C LEU A 71 -0.71 -27.91 5.06
N CYS A 72 -0.51 -27.41 6.28
CA CYS A 72 -0.30 -25.98 6.53
C CYS A 72 0.89 -25.42 5.74
N ALA A 73 2.01 -26.14 5.70
CA ALA A 73 3.19 -25.75 4.92
C ALA A 73 2.90 -25.74 3.40
N ALA A 74 2.24 -26.77 2.87
CA ALA A 74 1.87 -26.82 1.45
C ALA A 74 0.90 -25.71 1.06
N TYR A 75 -0.10 -25.42 1.90
CA TYR A 75 -1.03 -24.32 1.70
C TYR A 75 -0.35 -22.97 1.79
N LEU A 76 0.66 -22.79 2.66
CA LEU A 76 1.44 -21.56 2.69
C LEU A 76 2.18 -21.33 1.37
N HIS A 77 2.85 -22.35 0.82
CA HIS A 77 3.48 -22.23 -0.51
C HIS A 77 2.45 -21.82 -1.58
N LYS A 78 1.27 -22.45 -1.57
CA LYS A 78 0.19 -22.06 -2.49
C LYS A 78 -0.26 -20.61 -2.30
N LEU A 79 -0.41 -20.17 -1.05
CA LEU A 79 -0.79 -18.79 -0.73
C LEU A 79 0.26 -17.78 -1.20
N GLU A 80 1.55 -18.08 -1.00
CA GLU A 80 2.67 -17.23 -1.41
C GLU A 80 2.70 -16.98 -2.93
N HIS A 81 2.21 -17.93 -3.74
CA HIS A 81 2.07 -17.77 -5.20
C HIS A 81 0.77 -17.09 -5.65
N MET A 82 -0.21 -16.89 -4.75
CA MET A 82 -1.52 -16.36 -5.11
C MET A 82 -1.74 -14.91 -4.62
N TYR A 83 -1.23 -14.56 -3.44
CA TYR A 83 -1.66 -13.35 -2.71
C TYR A 83 -1.38 -12.02 -3.43
N TYR A 84 -0.34 -11.98 -4.26
CA TYR A 84 0.08 -10.74 -4.93
C TYR A 84 -0.50 -10.59 -6.35
N LYS A 85 -1.15 -11.62 -6.90
CA LYS A 85 -1.66 -11.62 -8.27
C LYS A 85 -3.00 -10.90 -8.35
N PHE A 86 -3.03 -9.82 -9.13
CA PHE A 86 -4.27 -9.10 -9.44
C PHE A 86 -4.89 -9.63 -10.72
N ASP A 87 -6.18 -9.97 -10.67
CA ASP A 87 -6.95 -10.29 -11.88
C ASP A 87 -7.45 -9.01 -12.56
N PHE A 88 -6.76 -8.63 -13.64
CA PHE A 88 -7.12 -7.48 -14.47
C PHE A 88 -8.44 -7.66 -15.24
N GLU A 89 -8.86 -8.89 -15.54
CA GLU A 89 -10.15 -9.13 -16.20
C GLU A 89 -11.30 -8.88 -15.24
N TRP A 90 -11.17 -9.37 -14.00
CA TRP A 90 -12.10 -9.05 -12.93
C TRP A 90 -12.10 -7.54 -12.64
N GLY A 91 -10.91 -6.91 -12.56
CA GLY A 91 -10.80 -5.46 -12.36
C GLY A 91 -11.55 -4.66 -13.44
N ARG A 92 -11.37 -4.98 -14.72
CA ARG A 92 -12.09 -4.30 -15.81
C ARG A 92 -13.61 -4.47 -15.72
N LYS A 93 -14.09 -5.64 -15.30
CA LYS A 93 -15.53 -5.87 -15.09
C LYS A 93 -16.07 -5.01 -13.93
N VAL A 94 -15.32 -4.90 -12.84
CA VAL A 94 -15.69 -4.07 -11.69
C VAL A 94 -15.73 -2.59 -12.06
N GLU A 95 -14.78 -2.12 -12.89
CA GLU A 95 -14.81 -0.74 -13.38
C GLU A 95 -16.02 -0.47 -14.30
N ALA A 96 -16.50 -1.48 -15.03
CA ALA A 96 -17.64 -1.34 -15.94
C ALA A 96 -19.01 -1.46 -15.25
N SER A 97 -19.14 -2.33 -14.25
CA SER A 97 -20.43 -2.73 -13.65
C SER A 97 -20.51 -2.52 -12.13
N SER A 98 -19.51 -1.88 -11.51
CA SER A 98 -19.37 -1.73 -10.06
C SER A 98 -19.15 -3.05 -9.30
N MET A 99 -18.55 -2.94 -8.10
CA MET A 99 -18.16 -4.10 -7.26
C MET A 99 -19.34 -4.97 -6.82
N GLU A 100 -20.52 -4.36 -6.62
CA GLU A 100 -21.71 -5.03 -6.09
C GLU A 100 -22.34 -5.98 -7.12
N GLU A 101 -22.21 -5.72 -8.42
CA GLU A 101 -22.78 -6.56 -9.49
C GLU A 101 -21.86 -7.72 -9.89
N VAL A 102 -20.55 -7.51 -9.85
CA VAL A 102 -19.55 -8.52 -10.26
C VAL A 102 -19.30 -9.56 -9.17
N GLY A 103 -19.50 -9.19 -7.90
CA GLY A 103 -19.31 -10.06 -6.76
C GLY A 103 -17.84 -10.33 -6.42
N LEU A 104 -17.63 -11.08 -5.34
CA LEU A 104 -16.29 -11.37 -4.81
C LEU A 104 -15.48 -12.22 -5.79
N HIS A 105 -14.20 -11.86 -5.98
CA HIS A 105 -13.29 -12.67 -6.78
C HIS A 105 -13.20 -14.12 -6.22
N PRO A 106 -13.30 -15.16 -7.08
CA PRO A 106 -13.30 -16.56 -6.63
C PRO A 106 -12.04 -16.95 -5.84
N ASN A 107 -10.86 -16.44 -6.24
CA ASN A 107 -9.60 -16.66 -5.50
C ASN A 107 -9.64 -16.12 -4.06
N THR A 108 -10.45 -15.10 -3.76
CA THR A 108 -10.57 -14.59 -2.38
C THR A 108 -11.17 -15.65 -1.46
N LEU A 109 -12.16 -16.40 -1.93
CA LEU A 109 -12.75 -17.51 -1.16
C LEU A 109 -11.74 -18.65 -0.96
N VAL A 110 -10.92 -18.94 -1.97
CA VAL A 110 -9.88 -19.97 -1.88
C VAL A 110 -8.84 -19.56 -0.84
N ILE A 111 -8.34 -18.32 -0.91
CA ILE A 111 -7.35 -17.78 0.04
C ILE A 111 -7.93 -17.79 1.45
N GLN A 112 -9.17 -17.32 1.63
CA GLN A 112 -9.82 -17.30 2.93
C GLN A 112 -9.92 -18.71 3.54
N LYS A 113 -10.34 -19.71 2.76
CA LYS A 113 -10.40 -21.12 3.23
C LYS A 113 -9.03 -21.67 3.62
N LEU A 114 -8.00 -21.38 2.82
CA LEU A 114 -6.63 -21.82 3.12
C LEU A 114 -6.09 -21.16 4.39
N CYS A 115 -6.34 -19.86 4.56
CA CYS A 115 -5.96 -19.11 5.74
C CYS A 115 -6.70 -19.59 7.00
N GLU A 116 -8.02 -19.79 6.93
CA GLU A 116 -8.83 -20.33 8.05
C GLU A 116 -8.32 -21.71 8.48
N PHE A 117 -7.94 -22.58 7.54
CA PHE A 117 -7.35 -23.87 7.85
C PHE A 117 -6.02 -23.72 8.61
N ILE A 118 -5.15 -22.82 8.16
CA ILE A 118 -3.87 -22.55 8.82
C ILE A 118 -4.11 -21.98 10.24
N TYR A 119 -5.08 -21.08 10.41
CA TYR A 119 -5.36 -20.48 11.72
C TYR A 119 -5.77 -21.52 12.77
N LEU A 120 -6.56 -22.52 12.38
CA LEU A 120 -7.07 -23.55 13.28
C LEU A 120 -6.06 -24.65 13.58
N ASN A 121 -5.27 -25.06 12.58
CA ASN A 121 -4.49 -26.29 12.65
C ASN A 121 -3.01 -26.07 12.92
N ASP A 122 -2.52 -24.85 12.74
CA ASP A 122 -1.10 -24.56 12.88
C ASP A 122 -0.69 -24.43 14.35
N ARG A 123 0.35 -25.18 14.72
CA ARG A 123 0.99 -25.14 16.04
C ARG A 123 2.15 -24.15 16.08
N THR A 124 2.63 -23.70 14.93
CA THR A 124 3.78 -22.81 14.80
C THR A 124 3.31 -21.38 14.55
N ASP A 125 3.51 -20.45 15.49
CA ASP A 125 3.01 -19.08 15.29
C ASP A 125 3.59 -18.39 14.05
N ARG A 126 4.72 -18.87 13.52
CA ARG A 126 5.35 -18.36 12.30
C ARG A 126 4.51 -18.56 11.03
N LEU A 127 3.99 -19.76 10.76
CA LEU A 127 3.24 -19.99 9.51
C LEU A 127 1.90 -19.23 9.57
N ARG A 128 1.27 -19.21 10.75
CA ARG A 128 0.08 -18.39 11.05
C ARG A 128 0.32 -16.92 10.74
N THR A 129 1.38 -16.31 11.26
CA THR A 129 1.70 -14.90 11.01
C THR A 129 1.87 -14.61 9.52
N ARG A 130 2.63 -15.44 8.80
CA ARG A 130 2.80 -15.28 7.34
C ARG A 130 1.48 -15.41 6.58
N ALA A 131 0.64 -16.39 6.95
CA ALA A 131 -0.67 -16.57 6.35
C ALA A 131 -1.60 -15.36 6.59
N ILE A 132 -1.57 -14.76 7.79
CA ILE A 132 -2.31 -13.53 8.09
C ILE A 132 -1.82 -12.38 7.20
N LEU A 133 -0.51 -12.19 7.05
CA LEU A 133 0.04 -11.12 6.21
C LEU A 133 -0.32 -11.29 4.72
N CYS A 134 -0.25 -12.51 4.20
CA CYS A 134 -0.69 -12.81 2.83
C CYS A 134 -2.19 -12.54 2.66
N HIS A 135 -3.01 -12.89 3.66
CA HIS A 135 -4.45 -12.65 3.64
C HIS A 135 -4.76 -11.14 3.61
N ILE A 136 -4.12 -10.36 4.49
CA ILE A 136 -4.26 -8.90 4.54
C ILE A 136 -3.86 -8.27 3.21
N TYR A 137 -2.72 -8.69 2.65
CA TYR A 137 -2.24 -8.16 1.36
C TYR A 137 -3.27 -8.41 0.25
N HIS A 138 -3.81 -9.62 0.15
CA HIS A 138 -4.83 -9.96 -0.84
C HIS A 138 -6.11 -9.15 -0.63
N LEU A 139 -6.64 -9.09 0.59
CA LEU A 139 -7.85 -8.30 0.87
C LEU A 139 -7.65 -6.81 0.56
N ALA A 140 -6.48 -6.26 0.88
CA ALA A 140 -6.12 -4.90 0.54
C ALA A 140 -6.08 -4.70 -0.97
N LEU A 141 -5.54 -5.65 -1.75
CA LEU A 141 -5.48 -5.59 -3.20
C LEU A 141 -6.87 -5.46 -3.85
N TYR A 142 -7.86 -6.24 -3.38
CA TYR A 142 -9.24 -6.27 -3.89
C TYR A 142 -10.20 -5.24 -3.25
N ASN A 143 -9.67 -4.13 -2.71
CA ASN A 143 -10.47 -3.04 -2.11
C ASN A 143 -11.36 -3.48 -0.93
N GLN A 144 -10.93 -4.46 -0.11
CA GLN A 144 -11.63 -4.83 1.14
C GLN A 144 -10.92 -4.25 2.37
N TRP A 145 -10.86 -2.92 2.45
CA TRP A 145 -10.11 -2.22 3.49
C TRP A 145 -10.55 -2.58 4.91
N PHE A 146 -11.85 -2.50 5.22
CA PHE A 146 -12.33 -2.76 6.60
C PHE A 146 -11.92 -4.14 7.11
N LYS A 147 -12.12 -5.19 6.28
CA LYS A 147 -11.71 -6.56 6.64
C LYS A 147 -10.19 -6.66 6.84
N ALA A 148 -9.41 -6.05 5.93
CA ALA A 148 -7.95 -6.07 6.03
C ALA A 148 -7.44 -5.33 7.28
N ARG A 149 -8.03 -4.18 7.61
CA ARG A 149 -7.72 -3.39 8.81
C ARG A 149 -8.07 -4.15 10.07
N ASP A 150 -9.27 -4.70 10.13
CA ASP A 150 -9.75 -5.42 11.32
C ASP A 150 -8.88 -6.67 11.56
N LEU A 151 -8.49 -7.40 10.50
CA LEU A 151 -7.53 -8.50 10.61
C LEU A 151 -6.13 -8.05 11.08
N MET A 152 -5.64 -6.91 10.60
CA MET A 152 -4.35 -6.36 11.07
C MET A 152 -4.40 -6.00 12.56
N LEU A 153 -5.51 -5.44 13.03
CA LEU A 153 -5.69 -5.07 14.44
C LEU A 153 -5.93 -6.29 15.33
N MET A 154 -6.73 -7.27 14.90
CA MET A 154 -7.03 -8.48 15.68
C MET A 154 -5.83 -9.41 15.86
N SER A 155 -4.85 -9.33 14.97
CA SER A 155 -3.69 -10.23 14.98
C SER A 155 -2.53 -9.72 15.84
N ASP A 156 -2.60 -8.49 16.36
CA ASP A 156 -1.58 -7.86 17.22
C ASP A 156 -0.14 -8.00 16.69
N LEU A 157 0.00 -8.01 15.36
CA LEU A 157 1.28 -8.28 14.70
C LEU A 157 2.34 -7.22 14.98
N GLN A 158 1.94 -5.99 15.30
CA GLN A 158 2.86 -4.89 15.59
C GLN A 158 3.84 -5.21 16.73
N MET A 159 3.41 -5.95 17.75
CA MET A 159 4.25 -6.31 18.89
C MET A 159 5.16 -7.51 18.62
N SER A 160 4.77 -8.41 17.71
CA SER A 160 5.52 -9.64 17.42
C SER A 160 6.49 -9.51 16.24
N ILE A 161 6.30 -8.50 15.38
CA ILE A 161 7.05 -8.38 14.12
C ILE A 161 8.54 -8.05 14.34
N GLU A 162 8.88 -7.30 15.39
CA GLU A 162 10.28 -6.89 15.65
C GLU A 162 11.20 -8.07 15.93
N HIS A 163 10.65 -9.20 16.42
CA HIS A 163 11.40 -10.41 16.74
C HIS A 163 11.23 -11.49 15.66
N ALA A 164 10.49 -11.19 14.59
CA ALA A 164 10.26 -12.11 13.50
C ALA A 164 11.47 -12.21 12.56
N ASP A 165 11.46 -13.21 11.68
CA ASP A 165 12.47 -13.35 10.65
C ASP A 165 12.38 -12.21 9.61
N GLN A 166 13.53 -11.83 9.05
CA GLN A 166 13.62 -10.70 8.11
C GLN A 166 12.72 -10.84 6.89
N SER A 167 12.48 -12.07 6.41
CA SER A 167 11.55 -12.32 5.31
C SER A 167 10.09 -11.98 5.67
N THR A 168 9.70 -12.24 6.92
CA THR A 168 8.35 -11.92 7.43
C THR A 168 8.22 -10.43 7.73
N MET A 169 9.29 -9.76 8.21
CA MET A 169 9.32 -8.30 8.32
C MET A 169 9.13 -7.61 6.97
N ILE A 170 9.78 -8.10 5.90
CA ILE A 170 9.59 -7.60 4.54
C ILE A 170 8.13 -7.79 4.09
N LEU A 171 7.54 -8.96 4.35
CA LEU A 171 6.14 -9.22 4.03
C LEU A 171 5.19 -8.29 4.79
N TYR A 172 5.47 -8.01 6.07
CA TYR A 172 4.71 -7.06 6.89
C TYR A 172 4.77 -5.64 6.32
N ASN A 173 5.97 -5.14 6.02
CA ASN A 173 6.14 -3.82 5.40
C ASN A 173 5.34 -3.73 4.08
N ARG A 174 5.41 -4.78 3.25
CA ARG A 174 4.67 -4.84 1.98
C ARG A 174 3.16 -4.89 2.18
N ALA A 175 2.67 -5.65 3.16
CA ALA A 175 1.25 -5.68 3.52
C ALA A 175 0.77 -4.32 4.05
N MET A 176 1.60 -3.63 4.85
CA MET A 176 1.30 -2.29 5.36
C MET A 176 1.21 -1.25 4.24
N VAL A 177 2.16 -1.27 3.28
CA VAL A 177 2.08 -0.44 2.07
C VAL A 177 0.77 -0.69 1.35
N GLN A 178 0.43 -1.95 1.10
CA GLN A 178 -0.75 -2.30 0.34
C GLN A 178 -2.05 -1.89 1.06
N LEU A 179 -2.09 -2.02 2.38
CA LEU A 179 -3.19 -1.55 3.21
C LEU A 179 -3.33 -0.03 3.16
N GLY A 180 -2.21 0.71 3.18
CA GLY A 180 -2.18 2.16 3.00
C GLY A 180 -2.67 2.60 1.62
N LEU A 181 -2.25 1.92 0.56
CA LEU A 181 -2.75 2.15 -0.81
C LEU A 181 -4.26 1.86 -0.91
N CYS A 182 -4.73 0.78 -0.28
CA CYS A 182 -6.15 0.45 -0.22
C CYS A 182 -6.97 1.51 0.52
N ALA A 183 -6.48 1.99 1.67
CA ALA A 183 -7.09 3.08 2.42
C ALA A 183 -7.22 4.35 1.57
N PHE A 184 -6.18 4.68 0.80
CA PHE A 184 -6.19 5.81 -0.12
C PHE A 184 -7.23 5.66 -1.24
N ARG A 185 -7.34 4.47 -1.85
CA ARG A 185 -8.35 4.20 -2.89
C ARG A 185 -9.78 4.37 -2.37
N GLN A 186 -10.02 4.05 -1.10
CA GLN A 186 -11.31 4.24 -0.44
C GLN A 186 -11.53 5.64 0.16
N SER A 187 -10.62 6.59 -0.08
CA SER A 187 -10.68 7.97 0.45
C SER A 187 -10.45 8.10 1.97
N HIS A 188 -9.91 7.07 2.62
CA HIS A 188 -9.48 7.13 4.02
C HIS A 188 -8.07 7.73 4.13
N ILE A 189 -7.96 9.03 3.88
CA ILE A 189 -6.68 9.76 3.77
C ILE A 189 -5.86 9.72 5.06
N ARG A 190 -6.49 9.87 6.22
CA ARG A 190 -5.82 9.85 7.53
C ARG A 190 -5.16 8.49 7.80
N ASP A 191 -5.90 7.41 7.53
CA ASP A 191 -5.42 6.05 7.74
C ASP A 191 -4.32 5.69 6.74
N ALA A 192 -4.45 6.14 5.48
CA ALA A 192 -3.41 6.00 4.47
C ALA A 192 -2.11 6.70 4.88
N HIS A 193 -2.19 7.96 5.36
CA HIS A 193 -1.03 8.69 5.85
C HIS A 193 -0.37 7.96 7.03
N ASN A 194 -1.14 7.54 8.02
CA ASN A 194 -0.63 6.88 9.23
C ASN A 194 0.06 5.54 8.90
N ALA A 195 -0.51 4.74 8.01
CA ALA A 195 0.09 3.47 7.60
C ALA A 195 1.43 3.66 6.86
N LEU A 196 1.58 4.73 6.07
CA LEU A 196 2.77 4.98 5.25
C LEU A 196 3.84 5.84 5.96
N ALA A 197 3.50 6.53 7.04
CA ALA A 197 4.35 7.51 7.71
C ALA A 197 5.69 6.92 8.19
N ASP A 198 5.65 5.75 8.82
CA ASP A 198 6.85 5.12 9.40
C ASP A 198 7.82 4.66 8.31
N MET A 199 7.30 4.15 7.19
CA MET A 199 8.11 3.64 6.08
C MET A 199 8.82 4.76 5.33
N ILE A 200 8.11 5.85 5.03
CA ILE A 200 8.68 6.99 4.28
C ILE A 200 9.54 7.86 5.19
N GLY A 201 9.20 8.00 6.47
CA GLY A 201 9.99 8.76 7.45
C GLY A 201 11.42 8.26 7.60
N SER A 202 11.67 6.98 7.33
CA SER A 202 13.00 6.35 7.37
C SER A 202 13.90 6.71 6.17
N ASN A 203 13.33 7.18 5.04
CA ASN A 203 14.03 7.36 3.74
C ASN A 203 14.74 6.10 3.19
N ARG A 204 14.50 4.93 3.78
CA ARG A 204 15.06 3.62 3.37
C ARG A 204 14.01 2.69 2.78
N ILE A 205 12.94 3.24 2.19
CA ILE A 205 11.78 2.48 1.70
C ILE A 205 12.16 1.37 0.70
N ARG A 206 13.19 1.59 -0.13
CA ARG A 206 13.68 0.59 -1.10
C ARG A 206 14.24 -0.66 -0.40
N GLU A 207 14.97 -0.47 0.69
CA GLU A 207 15.56 -1.56 1.48
C GLU A 207 14.48 -2.26 2.30
N LEU A 208 13.59 -1.49 2.93
CA LEU A 208 12.50 -2.02 3.76
C LEU A 208 11.52 -2.90 2.98
N LEU A 209 11.34 -2.63 1.68
CA LEU A 209 10.52 -3.43 0.76
C LEU A 209 11.32 -4.50 0.00
N ALA A 210 12.64 -4.56 0.24
CA ALA A 210 13.58 -5.46 -0.42
C ALA A 210 13.52 -5.38 -1.96
N GLN A 211 13.42 -4.17 -2.52
CA GLN A 211 13.38 -3.91 -3.97
C GLN A 211 14.69 -3.37 -4.54
N GLY A 212 15.75 -3.33 -3.72
CA GLY A 212 17.07 -2.89 -4.13
C GLY A 212 17.89 -2.36 -2.96
N LEU A 213 19.20 -2.29 -3.17
CA LEU A 213 20.16 -1.77 -2.21
C LEU A 213 20.13 -0.23 -2.23
N HIS A 214 20.22 0.40 -1.05
CA HIS A 214 20.40 1.85 -0.99
C HIS A 214 21.85 2.21 -1.32
N THR A 215 22.05 2.92 -2.43
CA THR A 215 23.39 3.30 -2.92
C THR A 215 24.14 4.27 -1.99
N GLN A 216 23.47 4.91 -1.02
CA GLN A 216 24.04 5.96 -0.16
C GLN A 216 24.01 5.61 1.33
N SER A 217 24.39 4.38 1.70
CA SER A 217 24.74 4.12 3.10
C SER A 217 26.04 4.87 3.42
N ARG A 218 26.01 5.73 4.46
CA ARG A 218 27.22 6.42 4.99
C ARG A 218 28.29 5.45 5.53
N TYR A 219 27.91 4.20 5.77
CA TYR A 219 28.81 3.11 6.15
C TYR A 219 28.85 2.10 5.00
N GLU A 220 30.05 1.77 4.53
CA GLU A 220 30.28 0.61 3.66
C GLU A 220 29.76 -0.63 4.40
N LYS A 221 28.73 -1.28 3.84
CA LYS A 221 28.20 -2.52 4.41
C LYS A 221 29.24 -3.62 4.22
N THR A 222 29.28 -4.58 5.12
CA THR A 222 30.17 -5.73 4.92
C THR A 222 29.68 -6.57 3.75
N THR A 223 30.61 -7.17 3.00
CA THR A 223 30.28 -8.02 1.83
C THR A 223 29.38 -9.20 2.17
N GLU A 224 29.35 -9.65 3.43
CA GLU A 224 28.45 -10.70 3.90
C GLU A 224 27.02 -10.21 4.15
N GLU A 225 26.87 -9.00 4.69
CA GLU A 225 25.56 -8.38 4.89
C GLU A 225 24.90 -8.07 3.55
N GLU A 226 25.65 -7.54 2.58
CA GLU A 226 25.15 -7.28 1.22
C GLU A 226 24.67 -8.56 0.54
N LYS A 227 25.39 -9.67 0.67
CA LYS A 227 24.95 -10.97 0.15
C LYS A 227 23.67 -11.48 0.80
N ARG A 228 23.50 -11.26 2.10
CA ARG A 228 22.26 -11.63 2.81
C ARG A 228 21.08 -10.76 2.39
N GLU A 229 21.29 -9.45 2.28
CA GLU A 229 20.27 -8.51 1.78
C GLU A 229 19.89 -8.85 0.35
N GLN A 230 20.87 -9.13 -0.51
CA GLN A 230 20.65 -9.54 -1.89
C GLN A 230 19.85 -10.84 -1.97
N ALA A 231 20.13 -11.82 -1.11
CA ALA A 231 19.36 -13.07 -1.05
C ALA A 231 17.90 -12.87 -0.61
N LEU A 232 17.59 -11.80 0.12
CA LEU A 232 16.25 -11.46 0.59
C LEU A 232 15.48 -10.54 -0.36
N GLN A 233 16.08 -10.11 -1.48
CA GLN A 233 15.41 -9.25 -2.45
C GLN A 233 14.22 -9.96 -3.09
N MET A 234 13.13 -9.22 -3.25
CA MET A 234 11.98 -9.74 -3.97
C MET A 234 12.27 -9.74 -5.50
N PRO A 235 11.66 -10.66 -6.26
CA PRO A 235 11.69 -10.61 -7.71
C PRO A 235 10.95 -9.39 -8.25
N TYR A 236 11.34 -8.96 -9.46
CA TYR A 236 10.81 -7.76 -10.12
C TYR A 236 9.27 -7.74 -10.26
N HIS A 237 8.61 -8.85 -10.61
CA HIS A 237 7.15 -8.91 -10.75
C HIS A 237 6.38 -8.67 -9.44
N MET A 238 7.06 -8.78 -8.29
CA MET A 238 6.50 -8.46 -6.97
C MET A 238 6.81 -7.02 -6.55
N TYR A 239 7.49 -6.21 -7.36
CA TYR A 239 7.79 -4.83 -6.98
C TYR A 239 6.54 -3.97 -6.98
N ILE A 240 6.43 -3.15 -5.94
CA ILE A 240 5.44 -2.08 -5.82
C ILE A 240 6.19 -0.79 -6.15
N ASN A 241 5.67 -0.01 -7.09
CA ASN A 241 6.32 1.23 -7.53
C ASN A 241 6.52 2.20 -6.34
N ILE A 242 7.77 2.53 -6.03
CA ILE A 242 8.13 3.42 -4.91
C ILE A 242 7.60 4.83 -5.15
N ASP A 243 7.65 5.32 -6.39
CA ASP A 243 7.16 6.66 -6.74
C ASP A 243 5.65 6.77 -6.46
N LEU A 244 4.89 5.70 -6.69
CA LEU A 244 3.46 5.64 -6.36
C LEU A 244 3.24 5.77 -4.85
N ILE A 245 4.00 5.03 -4.04
CA ILE A 245 3.88 5.05 -2.58
C ILE A 245 4.22 6.43 -2.02
N GLU A 246 5.34 7.01 -2.46
CA GLU A 246 5.77 8.35 -2.05
C GLU A 246 4.72 9.41 -2.44
N CYS A 247 4.16 9.33 -3.64
CA CYS A 247 3.17 10.30 -4.09
C CYS A 247 1.85 10.18 -3.32
N VAL A 248 1.37 8.97 -3.07
CA VAL A 248 0.17 8.73 -2.26
C VAL A 248 0.35 9.29 -0.85
N TYR A 249 1.52 9.07 -0.24
CA TYR A 249 1.85 9.64 1.06
C TYR A 249 1.93 11.16 1.02
N LEU A 250 2.63 11.76 0.05
CA LEU A 250 2.78 13.21 -0.05
C LEU A 250 1.43 13.90 -0.29
N VAL A 251 0.56 13.32 -1.13
CA VAL A 251 -0.81 13.83 -1.33
C VAL A 251 -1.63 13.72 -0.04
N SER A 252 -1.52 12.60 0.68
CA SER A 252 -2.21 12.42 1.96
C SER A 252 -1.71 13.40 3.02
N ALA A 253 -0.39 13.61 3.10
CA ALA A 253 0.23 14.60 3.97
C ALA A 253 -0.19 16.02 3.58
N MET A 254 -0.23 16.35 2.28
CA MET A 254 -0.67 17.64 1.76
C MET A 254 -2.09 18.00 2.24
N LEU A 255 -3.04 17.06 2.10
CA LEU A 255 -4.44 17.28 2.48
C LEU A 255 -4.64 17.44 4.00
N LEU A 256 -3.77 16.87 4.83
CA LEU A 256 -3.85 16.98 6.29
C LEU A 256 -3.06 18.17 6.84
N GLU A 257 -1.87 18.42 6.28
CA GLU A 257 -0.90 19.38 6.82
C GLU A 257 -1.27 20.80 6.43
N ILE A 258 -1.74 21.07 5.20
CA ILE A 258 -1.96 22.45 4.73
C ILE A 258 -3.08 23.15 5.49
N PRO A 259 -4.26 22.53 5.71
CA PRO A 259 -5.29 23.14 6.55
C PRO A 259 -4.80 23.39 7.98
N ASN A 260 -4.03 22.46 8.54
CA ASN A 260 -3.48 22.60 9.89
C ASN A 260 -2.39 23.68 9.97
N LEU A 261 -1.56 23.82 8.94
CA LEU A 261 -0.57 24.88 8.84
C LEU A 261 -1.26 26.24 8.74
N ALA A 262 -2.31 26.35 7.92
CA ALA A 262 -3.11 27.56 7.77
C ALA A 262 -3.80 27.98 9.09
N ALA A 263 -4.31 27.02 9.87
CA ALA A 263 -4.95 27.30 11.15
C ALA A 263 -3.97 27.85 12.22
N HIS A 264 -2.70 27.45 12.14
CA HIS A 264 -1.70 27.72 13.16
C HIS A 264 -0.56 28.64 12.69
N GLU A 265 -0.75 29.43 11.61
CA GLU A 265 0.29 30.34 11.12
C GLU A 265 0.78 31.32 12.20
N THR A 266 -0.07 31.68 13.16
CA THR A 266 0.26 32.57 14.27
C THR A 266 0.79 31.87 15.52
N ASP A 267 0.67 30.54 15.62
CA ASP A 267 0.95 29.78 16.84
C ASP A 267 2.38 29.23 16.88
N LEU A 268 3.23 29.82 17.74
CA LEU A 268 4.62 29.37 17.93
C LEU A 268 4.77 27.94 18.53
N ARG A 269 3.70 27.36 19.10
CA ARG A 269 3.71 26.01 19.71
C ARG A 269 3.31 24.90 18.73
N TRP A 270 2.99 25.25 17.50
CA TRP A 270 2.53 24.33 16.49
C TRP A 270 3.57 23.24 16.18
N ARG A 271 3.09 22.02 15.95
CA ARG A 271 3.91 20.87 15.55
C ARG A 271 3.38 20.29 14.24
N PRO A 272 4.26 20.03 13.25
CA PRO A 272 3.84 19.45 12.00
C PRO A 272 3.42 17.99 12.21
N ILE A 273 2.38 17.56 11.48
CA ILE A 273 1.94 16.14 11.48
C ILE A 273 3.00 15.29 10.77
N SER A 274 3.50 15.80 9.66
CA SER A 274 4.42 15.10 8.75
C SER A 274 5.74 15.86 8.61
N LYS A 275 6.75 15.48 9.41
CA LYS A 275 8.09 16.08 9.33
C LYS A 275 8.73 16.00 7.93
N PRO A 276 8.66 14.85 7.20
CA PRO A 276 9.29 14.73 5.88
C PRO A 276 8.69 15.67 4.84
N PHE A 277 7.35 15.74 4.78
CA PHE A 277 6.64 16.63 3.87
C PHE A 277 6.91 18.11 4.20
N HIS A 278 6.85 18.47 5.48
CA HIS A 278 7.12 19.85 5.90
C HIS A 278 8.56 20.29 5.59
N LEU A 279 9.54 19.41 5.75
CA LEU A 279 10.92 19.67 5.33
C LEU A 279 11.00 19.88 3.81
N ALA A 280 10.35 19.01 3.03
CA ALA A 280 10.30 19.14 1.57
C ALA A 280 9.69 20.49 1.13
N LEU A 281 8.61 20.92 1.78
CA LEU A 281 7.97 22.20 1.51
C LEU A 281 8.89 23.39 1.82
N ARG A 282 9.57 23.40 2.98
CA ARG A 282 10.53 24.46 3.32
C ARG A 282 11.68 24.56 2.34
N VAL A 283 12.21 23.43 1.89
CA VAL A 283 13.31 23.40 0.91
C VAL A 283 12.83 24.00 -0.41
N HIS A 284 11.64 23.62 -0.86
CA HIS A 284 11.03 24.15 -2.09
C HIS A 284 10.65 25.64 -1.98
N ASP A 285 10.31 26.16 -0.80
CA ASP A 285 10.06 27.59 -0.56
C ASP A 285 11.35 28.42 -0.56
N ARG A 286 12.46 27.85 -0.09
CA ARG A 286 13.77 28.51 -0.06
C ARG A 286 14.52 28.45 -1.39
N ALA A 287 14.06 27.63 -2.34
CA ALA A 287 14.68 27.51 -3.65
C ALA A 287 14.58 28.85 -4.39
N ALA A 288 15.75 29.43 -4.74
CA ALA A 288 15.82 30.72 -5.42
C ALA A 288 15.25 30.68 -6.85
N LEU A 289 15.28 29.51 -7.49
CA LEU A 289 14.73 29.27 -8.80
C LEU A 289 13.72 28.13 -8.71
N VAL A 290 12.44 28.44 -8.86
CA VAL A 290 11.37 27.43 -8.95
C VAL A 290 11.05 27.25 -10.42
N GLY A 291 11.58 26.16 -11.00
CA GLY A 291 11.21 25.72 -12.34
C GLY A 291 9.78 25.14 -12.38
N PRO A 292 9.24 24.87 -13.58
CA PRO A 292 8.00 24.11 -13.69
C PRO A 292 8.19 22.71 -13.07
N PRO A 293 7.16 22.14 -12.42
CA PRO A 293 7.28 20.83 -11.80
C PRO A 293 7.53 19.74 -12.85
N GLU A 294 8.54 18.89 -12.61
CA GLU A 294 8.88 17.75 -13.47
C GLU A 294 8.78 16.42 -12.73
N THR A 295 9.24 16.38 -11.48
CA THR A 295 9.11 15.19 -10.64
C THR A 295 7.73 15.16 -9.98
N PRO A 296 7.19 13.96 -9.67
CA PRO A 296 5.87 13.90 -9.09
C PRO A 296 5.84 14.50 -7.67
N ARG A 297 6.98 14.50 -6.97
CA ARG A 297 7.16 15.23 -5.72
C ARG A 297 7.00 16.73 -5.92
N ASP A 298 7.62 17.31 -6.95
CA ASP A 298 7.51 18.75 -7.22
C ASP A 298 6.09 19.14 -7.62
N HIS A 299 5.39 18.28 -8.36
CA HIS A 299 3.97 18.45 -8.67
C HIS A 299 3.11 18.59 -7.40
N VAL A 300 3.31 17.71 -6.41
CA VAL A 300 2.58 17.79 -5.13
C VAL A 300 2.98 19.04 -4.32
N LEU A 301 4.26 19.43 -4.33
CA LEU A 301 4.71 20.65 -3.63
C LEU A 301 4.19 21.94 -4.28
N ALA A 302 4.05 21.97 -5.60
CA ALA A 302 3.41 23.07 -6.32
C ALA A 302 1.90 23.13 -6.02
N ALA A 303 1.24 21.97 -6.00
CA ALA A 303 -0.17 21.84 -5.62
C ALA A 303 -0.41 22.33 -4.18
N ALA A 304 0.50 21.99 -3.26
CA ALA A 304 0.45 22.45 -1.87
C ALA A 304 0.44 23.98 -1.74
N LYS A 305 1.29 24.67 -2.51
CA LYS A 305 1.33 26.14 -2.54
C LYS A 305 0.00 26.71 -3.05
N ALA A 306 -0.55 26.16 -4.13
CA ALA A 306 -1.83 26.61 -4.67
C ALA A 306 -2.99 26.41 -3.68
N MET A 307 -2.97 25.28 -2.97
CA MET A 307 -3.97 24.93 -1.96
C MET A 307 -3.92 25.85 -0.73
N ARG A 308 -2.72 26.28 -0.30
CA ARG A 308 -2.56 27.24 0.81
C ARG A 308 -3.32 28.55 0.57
N TYR A 309 -3.38 29.02 -0.69
CA TYR A 309 -4.13 30.22 -1.06
C TYR A 309 -5.60 29.95 -1.44
N GLY A 310 -6.09 28.72 -1.28
CA GLY A 310 -7.46 28.35 -1.65
C GLY A 310 -7.72 28.16 -3.14
N ASN A 311 -6.69 28.15 -4.00
CA ASN A 311 -6.86 27.90 -5.44
C ASN A 311 -6.91 26.40 -5.74
N TRP A 312 -8.10 25.83 -5.61
CA TRP A 312 -8.34 24.40 -5.82
C TRP A 312 -8.18 23.97 -7.29
N LYS A 313 -8.50 24.85 -8.26
CA LYS A 313 -8.36 24.57 -9.70
C LYS A 313 -6.91 24.39 -10.10
N ALA A 314 -6.03 25.28 -9.62
CA ALA A 314 -4.59 25.12 -9.83
C ALA A 314 -4.05 23.86 -9.12
N CYS A 315 -4.49 23.59 -7.89
CA CYS A 315 -4.09 22.40 -7.14
C CYS A 315 -4.46 21.09 -7.88
N THR A 316 -5.70 20.98 -8.33
CA THR A 316 -6.19 19.82 -9.12
C THR A 316 -5.42 19.68 -10.43
N ASN A 317 -5.17 20.78 -11.15
CA ASN A 317 -4.37 20.79 -12.39
C ASN A 317 -2.86 20.49 -12.20
N PHE A 318 -2.34 20.47 -10.96
CA PHE A 318 -0.96 20.04 -10.68
C PHE A 318 -0.88 18.57 -10.27
N ILE A 319 -1.99 18.00 -9.78
CA ILE A 319 -2.09 16.61 -9.33
C ILE A 319 -2.62 15.69 -10.44
N ILE A 320 -3.63 16.15 -11.18
CA ILE A 320 -4.30 15.44 -12.27
C ILE A 320 -3.74 15.99 -13.58
N ASN A 321 -2.57 15.47 -13.96
CA ASN A 321 -1.81 15.91 -15.12
C ASN A 321 -1.52 14.68 -15.95
N PRO A 322 -1.41 14.79 -17.29
CA PRO A 322 -1.09 13.63 -18.13
C PRO A 322 0.24 12.97 -17.74
N LYS A 323 1.21 13.74 -17.22
CA LYS A 323 2.49 13.24 -16.69
C LYS A 323 2.32 12.42 -15.40
N MET A 324 1.46 12.88 -14.49
CA MET A 324 1.17 12.21 -13.23
C MET A 324 0.29 10.97 -13.46
N ASP A 325 -0.65 11.07 -14.40
CA ASP A 325 -1.53 9.98 -14.80
C ASP A 325 -0.74 8.78 -15.28
N ALA A 326 0.12 8.99 -16.30
CA ALA A 326 0.92 7.91 -16.88
C ALA A 326 1.89 7.26 -15.89
N LYS A 327 2.39 8.02 -14.91
CA LYS A 327 3.42 7.53 -13.97
C LYS A 327 2.83 6.91 -12.69
N ILE A 328 1.67 7.37 -12.23
CA ILE A 328 1.14 7.09 -10.89
C ILE A 328 -0.30 6.60 -10.98
N TRP A 329 -1.20 7.41 -11.52
CA TRP A 329 -2.64 7.16 -11.38
C TRP A 329 -3.12 5.99 -12.24
N ASP A 330 -2.50 5.74 -13.39
CA ASP A 330 -2.87 4.62 -14.27
C ASP A 330 -2.42 3.26 -13.70
N LEU A 331 -1.52 3.27 -12.69
CA LEU A 331 -1.09 2.05 -11.99
C LEU A 331 -2.11 1.58 -10.94
N LEU A 332 -3.05 2.46 -10.54
CA LEU A 332 -4.05 2.13 -9.53
C LEU A 332 -5.30 1.53 -10.17
N PHE A 333 -5.83 0.50 -9.51
CA PHE A 333 -7.17 -0.01 -9.77
C PHE A 333 -8.24 1.06 -9.43
N GLU A 334 -9.26 1.21 -10.30
CA GLU A 334 -10.31 2.24 -10.19
C GLU A 334 -9.76 3.69 -10.25
N SER A 335 -8.79 3.96 -11.13
CA SER A 335 -8.13 5.27 -11.24
C SER A 335 -9.09 6.46 -11.33
N ASN A 336 -10.14 6.36 -12.14
CA ASN A 336 -11.13 7.43 -12.32
C ASN A 336 -11.87 7.79 -11.02
N LYS A 337 -12.25 6.78 -10.24
CA LYS A 337 -12.93 6.97 -8.96
C LYS A 337 -12.00 7.59 -7.93
N VAL A 338 -10.73 7.18 -7.91
CA VAL A 338 -9.72 7.80 -7.05
C VAL A 338 -9.53 9.27 -7.41
N LYS A 339 -9.44 9.63 -8.70
CA LYS A 339 -9.33 11.02 -9.16
C LYS A 339 -10.53 11.86 -8.74
N GLN A 340 -11.76 11.36 -8.92
CA GLN A 340 -12.99 12.04 -8.49
C GLN A 340 -13.04 12.26 -6.97
N ASN A 341 -12.72 11.21 -6.20
CA ASN A 341 -12.66 11.30 -4.74
C ASN A 341 -11.62 12.31 -4.28
N LEU A 342 -10.45 12.31 -4.94
CA LEU A 342 -9.36 13.24 -4.63
C LEU A 342 -9.75 14.68 -4.98
N GLU A 343 -10.45 14.92 -6.08
CA GLU A 343 -10.97 16.24 -6.44
C GLU A 343 -11.92 16.79 -5.37
N ILE A 344 -12.87 15.96 -4.91
CA ILE A 344 -13.80 16.33 -3.83
C ILE A 344 -13.02 16.67 -2.55
N LYS A 345 -12.03 15.86 -2.18
CA LYS A 345 -11.20 16.09 -0.99
C LYS A 345 -10.32 17.32 -1.08
N ILE A 346 -9.74 17.59 -2.25
CA ILE A 346 -9.00 18.83 -2.49
C ILE A 346 -9.93 20.04 -2.35
N LYS A 347 -11.16 19.99 -2.88
CA LYS A 347 -12.15 21.06 -2.73
C LYS A 347 -12.52 21.30 -1.25
N GLU A 348 -12.79 20.24 -0.49
CA GLU A 348 -13.10 20.33 0.95
C GLU A 348 -11.94 20.95 1.76
N GLU A 349 -10.72 20.46 1.56
CA GLU A 349 -9.57 20.90 2.37
C GLU A 349 -9.04 22.26 1.90
N SER A 350 -9.14 22.61 0.62
CA SER A 350 -8.79 23.96 0.13
C SER A 350 -9.77 25.02 0.64
N LEU A 351 -11.06 24.69 0.78
CA LEU A 351 -12.03 25.53 1.47
C LEU A 351 -11.64 25.74 2.93
N ARG A 352 -11.23 24.68 3.64
CA ARG A 352 -10.74 24.80 5.03
C ARG A 352 -9.52 25.71 5.12
N SER A 353 -8.51 25.52 4.26
CA SER A 353 -7.33 26.38 4.20
C SER A 353 -7.67 27.85 3.88
N PHE A 354 -8.59 28.08 2.94
CA PHE A 354 -9.07 29.42 2.61
C PHE A 354 -9.76 30.09 3.81
N LEU A 355 -10.63 29.38 4.50
CA LEU A 355 -11.31 29.90 5.68
C LEU A 355 -10.32 30.25 6.79
N PHE A 356 -9.31 29.41 7.06
CA PHE A 356 -8.32 29.73 8.08
C PHE A 356 -7.49 30.98 7.74
N THR A 357 -6.94 31.03 6.53
CA THR A 357 -6.07 32.14 6.10
C THR A 357 -6.80 33.47 6.01
N PHE A 358 -8.03 33.48 5.48
CA PHE A 358 -8.79 34.71 5.25
C PHE A 358 -9.81 35.03 6.33
N SER A 359 -9.95 34.20 7.38
CA SER A 359 -10.84 34.49 8.52
C SER A 359 -10.52 35.82 9.22
N ALA A 360 -9.24 36.18 9.32
CA ALA A 360 -8.80 37.42 9.98
C ALA A 360 -9.12 38.69 9.16
N ILE A 361 -9.41 38.55 7.86
CA ILE A 361 -9.61 39.69 6.94
C ILE A 361 -11.11 39.91 6.64
N HIS A 362 -11.94 38.87 6.79
CA HIS A 362 -13.35 38.92 6.42
C HIS A 362 -14.28 38.84 7.65
N ASP A 363 -15.01 39.92 7.92
CA ASP A 363 -16.01 39.97 8.99
C ASP A 363 -17.29 39.17 8.68
N SER A 364 -17.67 39.03 7.40
CA SER A 364 -18.83 38.25 6.99
C SER A 364 -18.66 37.63 5.60
N MET A 365 -19.12 36.40 5.43
CA MET A 365 -19.06 35.65 4.17
C MET A 365 -20.38 34.93 3.90
N THR A 366 -20.91 35.09 2.69
CA THR A 366 -22.14 34.41 2.25
C THR A 366 -21.83 33.01 1.74
N LEU A 367 -22.62 32.01 2.17
CA LEU A 367 -22.52 30.61 1.70
C LEU A 367 -22.69 30.47 0.18
N ASP A 368 -23.48 31.34 -0.44
CA ASP A 368 -23.74 31.32 -1.88
C ASP A 368 -22.48 31.63 -2.69
N ARG A 369 -21.70 32.62 -2.25
CA ARG A 369 -20.40 32.93 -2.87
C ARG A 369 -19.40 31.78 -2.71
N LEU A 370 -19.34 31.16 -1.53
CA LEU A 370 -18.47 30.01 -1.29
C LEU A 370 -18.84 28.81 -2.17
N SER A 371 -20.13 28.55 -2.34
CA SER A 371 -20.64 27.48 -3.21
C SER A 371 -20.27 27.73 -4.68
N MET A 372 -20.37 28.98 -5.16
CA MET A 372 -19.94 29.34 -6.51
C MET A 372 -18.41 29.24 -6.70
N CYS A 373 -17.61 29.66 -5.72
CA CYS A 373 -16.14 29.64 -5.84
C CYS A 373 -15.54 28.24 -5.78
N PHE A 374 -16.04 27.37 -4.90
CA PHE A 374 -15.49 26.03 -4.68
C PHE A 374 -16.24 24.93 -5.43
N GLU A 375 -17.33 25.25 -6.14
CA GLU A 375 -18.16 24.31 -6.89
C GLU A 375 -18.63 23.13 -6.01
N LEU A 376 -18.93 23.42 -4.74
CA LEU A 376 -19.43 22.47 -3.76
C LEU A 376 -20.90 22.78 -3.40
N PRO A 377 -21.72 21.76 -3.11
CA PRO A 377 -23.08 21.96 -2.66
C PRO A 377 -23.09 22.64 -1.27
N LYS A 378 -24.07 23.52 -1.05
CA LYS A 378 -24.22 24.29 0.20
C LYS A 378 -24.27 23.40 1.44
N SER A 379 -24.85 22.19 1.34
CA SER A 379 -24.92 21.21 2.43
C SER A 379 -23.54 20.74 2.90
N VAL A 380 -22.63 20.45 1.97
CA VAL A 380 -21.25 20.03 2.28
C VAL A 380 -20.47 21.17 2.92
N ILE A 381 -20.54 22.37 2.33
CA ILE A 381 -19.90 23.57 2.89
C ILE A 381 -20.38 23.82 4.32
N TYR A 382 -21.70 23.79 4.54
CA TYR A 382 -22.29 23.95 5.87
C TYR A 382 -21.74 22.91 6.85
N SER A 383 -21.72 21.63 6.46
CA SER A 383 -21.20 20.54 7.30
C SER A 383 -19.72 20.72 7.66
N VAL A 384 -18.89 21.22 6.72
CA VAL A 384 -17.46 21.45 6.92
C VAL A 384 -17.27 22.60 7.91
N ILE A 385 -17.97 23.72 7.71
CA ILE A 385 -17.91 24.88 8.60
C ILE A 385 -18.39 24.52 10.00
N CYS A 386 -19.55 23.85 10.13
CA CYS A 386 -20.04 23.40 11.43
C CYS A 386 -19.05 22.50 12.15
N ARG A 387 -18.38 21.57 11.43
CA ARG A 387 -17.34 20.72 12.01
C ARG A 387 -16.15 21.54 12.51
N MET A 388 -15.73 22.56 11.77
CA MET A 388 -14.65 23.48 12.20
C MET A 388 -15.03 24.26 13.45
N ILE A 389 -16.27 24.77 13.53
CA ILE A 389 -16.78 25.51 14.69
C ILE A 389 -16.86 24.59 15.92
N ILE A 390 -17.37 23.36 15.77
CA ILE A 390 -17.46 22.38 16.87
C ILE A 390 -16.07 22.02 17.40
N ASN A 391 -15.11 21.84 16.50
CA ASN A 391 -13.71 21.57 16.87
C ASN A 391 -12.99 22.78 17.47
N GLN A 392 -13.67 23.94 17.61
CA GLN A 392 -13.12 25.21 18.09
C GLN A 392 -11.96 25.72 17.22
N GLU A 393 -11.92 25.32 15.94
CA GLU A 393 -10.89 25.74 14.98
C GLU A 393 -11.16 27.18 14.48
N LEU A 394 -12.41 27.66 14.59
CA LEU A 394 -12.85 29.00 14.19
C LEU A 394 -13.69 29.65 15.29
N ALA A 395 -13.30 30.84 15.74
CA ALA A 395 -14.09 31.67 16.65
C ALA A 395 -15.16 32.48 15.87
N VAL A 396 -16.02 31.77 15.14
CA VAL A 396 -17.07 32.38 14.31
C VAL A 396 -18.44 32.02 14.90
N SER A 397 -19.31 33.01 15.01
CA SER A 397 -20.75 32.82 15.31
C SER A 397 -21.53 32.89 14.00
N TYR A 398 -22.51 32.00 13.85
CA TYR A 398 -23.35 31.88 12.65
C TYR A 398 -24.41 32.98 12.58
#